data_AF-A0A7X1TV97-F1
#
_entry.id   AF-A0A7X1TV97-F1
#
_cell.length_a   1.000
_cell.length_b   1.000
_cell.length_c   1.000
_cell.angle_alpha   90.00
_cell.angle_beta   90.00
_cell.angle_gamma   90.00
#
_symmetry.space_group_name_H-M   'P 1'
#
loop_
_entity.id
_entity.type
_entity.pdbx_description
1 polymer ?
#
loop_
_entity_poly.entity_id
_entity_poly.type
_entity_poly.pdbx_seq_one_letter_code
_entity_poly.pdbx_strand_id
1 'polypeptide(L)'
;MAMDRFHACMVEAGAGSKRSADDELEDPEDPPYYGCVREDENLTSGHFHDPLRALQQRQRHAILSAAFDTLEAVERYVMESIYDEHRTLRTIGGDLGVSESRVSQIHSEVVAKLKMRLSGS
;
A
#
# COMPACT_ATOMS: atom_id res chain seq x y z
N MET A 1 11.89 -2.05 -11.99
CA MET A 1 10.81 -1.74 -11.04
C MET A 1 11.45 -1.26 -9.76
N ALA A 2 11.29 0.02 -9.48
CA ALA A 2 11.52 0.68 -8.21
C ALA A 2 10.54 1.86 -8.20
N MET A 3 9.25 1.52 -8.02
CA MET A 3 8.28 2.29 -7.23
C MET A 3 8.29 1.50 -5.94
N ASP A 4 9.04 1.83 -4.89
CA ASP A 4 9.86 0.74 -4.35
C ASP A 4 9.12 -0.30 -3.50
N ARG A 5 8.90 -1.46 -4.14
CA ARG A 5 7.93 -2.49 -3.75
C ARG A 5 6.45 -2.04 -3.82
N PHE A 6 6.16 -0.88 -4.43
CA PHE A 6 4.93 -0.07 -4.50
C PHE A 6 3.60 -0.84 -4.44
N HIS A 7 3.12 -1.07 -3.24
CA HIS A 7 3.76 -0.70 -1.98
C HIS A 7 3.72 -1.90 -1.06
N ALA A 8 4.90 -2.47 -0.76
CA ALA A 8 5.16 -3.92 -0.64
C ALA A 8 3.97 -4.82 -1.04
N CYS A 9 3.61 -4.80 -2.33
CA CYS A 9 2.46 -5.51 -2.91
C CYS A 9 1.07 -5.06 -2.38
N MET A 10 0.80 -3.76 -2.29
CA MET A 10 -0.52 -3.18 -1.95
C MET A 10 -1.24 -3.82 -0.73
N VAL A 11 -0.68 -4.23 0.42
CA VAL A 11 0.68 -4.40 0.99
C VAL A 11 0.72 -5.85 1.53
N GLU A 12 0.82 -6.86 0.66
CA GLU A 12 0.40 -8.28 0.87
C GLU A 12 -1.10 -8.49 1.12
N ALA A 13 -1.83 -7.39 1.27
CA ALA A 13 -3.14 -7.30 1.88
C ALA A 13 -4.25 -7.05 0.88
N GLY A 14 -5.48 -7.23 1.31
CA GLY A 14 -6.64 -6.64 0.67
C GLY A 14 -6.66 -5.11 0.79
N ALA A 15 -5.80 -4.41 0.04
CA ALA A 15 -6.10 -3.12 -0.59
C ALA A 15 -6.08 -1.78 0.21
N GLY A 16 -5.43 -1.64 1.39
CA GLY A 16 -4.95 -0.33 1.90
C GLY A 16 -5.03 -0.05 3.42
N SER A 17 -4.02 0.69 3.93
CA SER A 17 -3.76 1.26 5.28
C SER A 17 -3.99 0.35 6.51
N LYS A 18 -2.92 -0.31 6.98
CA LYS A 18 -2.86 -0.76 8.38
C LYS A 18 -2.67 0.50 9.24
N ARG A 19 -3.71 0.95 9.96
CA ARG A 19 -3.49 1.80 11.13
C ARG A 19 -2.77 0.91 12.14
N SER A 20 -1.46 1.11 12.31
CA SER A 20 -0.79 0.61 13.51
C SER A 20 -1.46 1.31 14.69
N ALA A 21 -1.98 0.53 15.63
CA ALA A 21 -2.35 1.03 16.94
C ALA A 21 -1.04 1.38 17.66
N ASP A 22 -0.59 2.63 17.51
CA ASP A 22 0.44 3.28 18.33
C ASP A 22 0.41 4.80 18.04
N ASP A 23 -0.77 5.40 18.23
CA ASP A 23 -0.84 6.84 18.54
C ASP A 23 -0.96 6.92 20.06
N GLU A 24 0.19 6.76 20.71
CA GLU A 24 0.37 7.00 22.14
C GLU A 24 0.32 8.53 22.33
N LEU A 25 -0.87 9.05 22.64
CA LEU A 25 -1.05 10.39 23.17
C LEU A 25 -0.91 10.33 24.70
N GLU A 26 0.28 10.63 25.19
CA GLU A 26 0.58 11.01 26.59
C GLU A 26 -0.06 12.41 26.82
N ASP A 27 -0.83 12.75 27.87
CA ASP A 27 -0.92 12.39 29.30
C ASP A 27 -2.16 13.14 29.89
N PRO A 28 -2.49 13.21 31.21
CA PRO A 28 -2.51 12.27 32.35
C PRO A 28 -3.93 12.10 32.96
N GLU A 29 -4.08 11.22 33.96
CA GLU A 29 -5.04 11.24 35.11
C GLU A 29 -5.65 9.85 35.44
N ASP A 30 -4.86 9.08 36.21
CA ASP A 30 -5.08 7.94 37.14
C ASP A 30 -6.15 6.80 36.92
N PRO A 31 -5.81 5.52 37.25
CA PRO A 31 -6.60 4.30 36.99
C PRO A 31 -7.51 3.88 38.18
N PRO A 32 -8.44 2.90 38.00
CA PRO A 32 -8.13 1.55 38.50
C PRO A 32 -8.79 0.35 37.75
N TYR A 33 -8.02 -0.74 37.68
CA TYR A 33 -8.40 -2.14 37.96
C TYR A 33 -9.71 -2.74 37.36
N TYR A 34 -9.58 -3.49 36.26
CA TYR A 34 -9.92 -4.91 36.23
C TYR A 34 -9.13 -5.62 35.13
N GLY A 35 -8.42 -6.69 35.50
CA GLY A 35 -7.58 -7.44 34.60
C GLY A 35 -8.35 -8.34 33.63
N CYS A 36 -7.71 -8.64 32.51
CA CYS A 36 -7.73 -9.95 31.90
C CYS A 36 -6.39 -10.15 31.18
N VAL A 37 -5.58 -11.00 31.79
CA VAL A 37 -4.38 -11.58 31.21
C VAL A 37 -4.81 -12.31 29.93
N ARG A 38 -4.29 -11.89 28.78
CA ARG A 38 -4.14 -12.82 27.65
C ARG A 38 -2.65 -12.98 27.40
N GLU A 39 -2.12 -14.03 28.01
CA GLU A 39 -0.98 -14.75 27.47
C GLU A 39 -1.37 -15.17 26.04
N ASP A 40 -0.74 -14.56 25.05
CA ASP A 40 -0.52 -15.22 23.77
C ASP A 40 0.76 -14.62 23.20
N GLU A 41 1.82 -15.32 23.57
CA GLU A 41 3.15 -15.24 23.01
C GLU A 41 3.07 -15.30 21.49
N ASN A 42 3.39 -14.21 20.80
CA ASN A 42 3.75 -14.28 19.39
C ASN A 42 5.12 -13.66 19.13
N LEU A 43 6.07 -14.10 19.95
CA LEU A 43 7.49 -14.12 19.61
C LEU A 43 7.78 -15.36 18.76
N THR A 44 7.23 -15.44 17.54
CA THR A 44 7.74 -16.38 16.53
C THR A 44 8.70 -15.67 15.59
N SER A 45 9.84 -15.27 16.17
CA SER A 45 11.11 -15.21 15.44
C SER A 45 11.50 -16.65 15.05
N GLY A 46 10.92 -17.12 13.95
CA GLY A 46 11.22 -18.39 13.32
C GLY A 46 11.02 -18.23 11.82
N HIS A 47 12.01 -17.65 11.14
CA HIS A 47 12.09 -17.60 9.67
C HIS A 47 12.18 -19.01 9.07
N PHE A 48 11.09 -19.77 9.09
CA PHE A 48 10.84 -20.78 8.07
C PHE A 48 10.21 -20.04 6.90
N HIS A 49 11.01 -19.75 5.87
CA HIS A 49 10.51 -19.33 4.58
C HIS A 49 9.61 -20.45 4.04
N ASP A 50 8.30 -20.33 4.23
CA ASP A 50 7.33 -21.21 3.58
C ASP A 50 7.50 -21.05 2.06
N PRO A 51 8.01 -22.07 1.35
CA PRO A 51 8.31 -21.97 -0.08
C PRO A 51 7.05 -21.69 -0.90
N LEU A 52 5.87 -22.12 -0.43
CA LEU A 52 4.59 -21.85 -1.08
C LEU A 52 4.26 -20.35 -1.02
N ARG A 53 4.41 -19.72 0.16
CA ARG A 53 4.20 -18.27 0.31
C ARG A 53 5.17 -17.46 -0.52
N ALA A 54 6.45 -17.85 -0.57
CA ALA A 54 7.43 -17.17 -1.40
C ALA A 54 7.08 -17.25 -2.90
N LEU A 55 6.57 -18.39 -3.37
CA LEU A 55 6.10 -18.57 -4.74
C LEU A 55 4.86 -17.72 -5.06
N GLN A 56 3.86 -17.75 -4.18
CA GLN A 56 2.64 -16.94 -4.33
C GLN A 56 2.96 -15.44 -4.36
N GLN A 57 3.88 -14.99 -3.51
CA GLN A 57 4.32 -13.60 -3.50
C GLN A 57 4.98 -13.21 -4.82
N ARG A 58 5.85 -14.08 -5.35
CA ARG A 58 6.51 -13.85 -6.64
C ARG A 58 5.49 -13.79 -7.80
N GLN A 59 4.45 -14.63 -7.78
CA GLN A 59 3.38 -14.61 -8.78
C GLN A 59 2.54 -13.33 -8.71
N ARG A 60 2.12 -12.91 -7.52
CA ARG A 60 1.37 -11.65 -7.32
C ARG A 60 2.16 -10.44 -7.80
N HIS A 61 3.46 -10.39 -7.50
CA HIS A 61 4.34 -9.34 -8.01
C HIS A 61 4.40 -9.32 -9.54
N ALA A 62 4.49 -10.49 -10.18
CA ALA A 62 4.54 -10.58 -11.64
C ALA A 62 3.23 -10.05 -12.28
N ILE A 63 2.07 -10.40 -11.71
CA ILE A 63 0.75 -9.92 -12.19
C ILE A 63 0.64 -8.40 -12.03
N LEU A 64 1.03 -7.86 -10.88
CA LEU A 64 1.03 -6.41 -10.64
C LEU A 64 1.94 -5.66 -11.59
N SER A 65 3.16 -6.16 -11.80
CA SER A 65 4.11 -5.56 -12.74
C SER A 65 3.51 -5.50 -14.13
N ALA A 66 2.98 -6.63 -14.62
CA ALA A 66 2.35 -6.68 -15.93
C ALA A 66 1.16 -5.71 -16.04
N ALA A 67 0.34 -5.59 -14.98
CA ALA A 67 -0.78 -4.65 -14.97
C ALA A 67 -0.30 -3.18 -14.99
N PHE A 68 0.75 -2.85 -14.24
CA PHE A 68 1.35 -1.52 -14.24
C PHE A 68 1.94 -1.13 -15.61
N ASP A 69 2.49 -2.11 -16.32
CA ASP A 69 3.01 -1.90 -17.67
C ASP A 69 1.90 -1.56 -18.69
N THR A 70 0.64 -1.93 -18.42
CA THR A 70 -0.52 -1.58 -19.27
C THR A 70 -1.11 -0.19 -19.00
N LEU A 71 -0.62 0.54 -18.01
CA LEU A 71 -1.09 1.90 -17.71
C LEU A 71 -0.76 2.87 -18.85
N GLU A 72 -1.66 3.83 -19.07
CA GLU A 72 -1.41 4.93 -20.00
C GLU A 72 -0.26 5.81 -19.50
N ALA A 73 0.37 6.56 -20.42
CA ALA A 73 1.52 7.40 -20.07
C ALA A 73 1.20 8.40 -18.95
N VAL A 74 0.01 8.98 -18.95
CA VAL A 74 -0.45 9.92 -17.91
C VAL A 74 -0.67 9.21 -16.58
N GLU A 75 -1.33 8.06 -16.59
CA GLU A 75 -1.56 7.25 -15.38
C GLU A 75 -0.24 6.83 -14.73
N ARG A 76 0.70 6.34 -15.54
CA ARG A 76 2.04 5.97 -15.10
C ARG A 76 2.77 7.16 -14.50
N TYR A 77 2.79 8.30 -15.20
CA TYR A 77 3.43 9.52 -14.71
C TYR A 77 2.87 9.97 -13.35
N VAL A 78 1.54 9.92 -13.18
CA VAL A 78 0.90 10.26 -11.89
C VAL A 78 1.36 9.31 -10.79
N MET A 79 1.41 8.01 -11.05
CA MET A 79 1.88 7.02 -10.06
C MET A 79 3.38 7.21 -9.74
N GLU A 80 4.22 7.38 -10.75
CA GLU A 80 5.66 7.62 -10.61
C GLU A 80 5.94 8.89 -9.79
N SER A 81 5.26 9.98 -10.13
CA SER A 81 5.40 11.25 -9.42
C SER A 81 5.01 11.15 -7.94
N ILE A 82 3.97 10.37 -7.60
CA ILE A 82 3.51 10.20 -6.22
C ILE A 82 4.44 9.28 -5.42
N TYR A 83 4.92 8.20 -6.03
CA TYR A 83 5.57 7.11 -5.29
C TYR A 83 7.10 7.10 -5.35
N ASP A 84 7.70 7.61 -6.43
CA ASP A 84 9.15 7.80 -6.50
C ASP A 84 9.53 9.21 -6.09
N GLU A 85 8.88 10.20 -6.72
CA GLU A 85 9.28 11.59 -6.55
C GLU A 85 8.60 12.26 -5.34
N HIS A 86 7.64 11.57 -4.70
CA HIS A 86 6.87 12.06 -3.55
C HIS A 86 6.24 13.45 -3.76
N ARG A 87 5.80 13.73 -4.99
CA ARG A 87 5.21 15.01 -5.39
C ARG A 87 3.76 15.12 -4.96
N THR A 88 3.34 16.37 -4.71
CA THR A 88 1.95 16.68 -4.35
C THR A 88 1.03 16.65 -5.58
N LEU A 89 -0.26 16.34 -5.38
CA LEU A 89 -1.26 16.34 -6.44
C LEU A 89 -1.39 17.70 -7.14
N ARG A 90 -1.19 18.80 -6.41
CA ARG A 90 -1.18 20.15 -6.95
C ARG A 90 -0.03 20.36 -7.94
N THR A 91 1.18 19.93 -7.59
CA THR A 91 2.35 20.04 -8.47
C THR A 91 2.16 19.20 -9.73
N ILE A 92 1.71 17.96 -9.56
CA ILE A 92 1.43 17.03 -10.67
C ILE A 92 0.34 17.59 -11.59
N GLY A 93 -0.73 18.15 -11.01
CA GLY A 93 -1.81 18.80 -11.76
C GLY A 93 -1.29 20.01 -12.54
N GLY A 94 -0.37 20.79 -11.97
CA GLY A 94 0.31 21.89 -12.65
C GLY A 94 1.08 21.44 -13.88
N ASP A 95 1.87 20.36 -13.77
CA ASP A 95 2.65 19.82 -14.88
C ASP A 95 1.77 19.23 -16.00
N LEU A 96 0.65 18.62 -15.63
CA LEU A 96 -0.31 18.01 -16.56
C LEU A 96 -1.36 19.01 -17.08
N GLY A 97 -1.41 20.24 -16.56
CA GLY A 97 -2.41 21.24 -16.91
C GLY A 97 -3.84 20.88 -16.46
N VAL A 98 -3.99 20.08 -15.40
CA VAL A 98 -5.29 19.64 -14.86
C VAL A 98 -5.45 20.05 -13.39
N SER A 99 -6.68 19.98 -12.88
CA SER A 99 -6.94 20.22 -11.45
C SER A 99 -6.39 19.09 -10.58
N GLU A 100 -6.06 19.40 -9.32
CA GLU A 100 -5.70 18.40 -8.32
C GLU A 100 -6.77 17.30 -8.17
N SER A 101 -8.05 17.68 -8.23
CA SER A 101 -9.16 16.72 -8.19
C SER A 101 -9.09 15.71 -9.35
N ARG A 102 -8.71 16.16 -10.54
CA ARG A 102 -8.53 15.26 -11.69
C ARG A 102 -7.38 14.27 -11.47
N VAL A 103 -6.27 14.73 -10.88
CA VAL A 103 -5.14 13.84 -10.53
C VAL A 103 -5.56 12.80 -9.48
N SER A 104 -6.32 13.20 -8.47
CA SER A 104 -6.87 12.28 -7.44
C SER A 104 -7.80 11.23 -8.03
N GLN A 105 -8.63 11.61 -9.00
CA GLN A 105 -9.49 10.67 -9.74
C GLN A 105 -8.66 9.66 -10.55
N ILE A 106 -7.69 10.14 -11.34
CA ILE A 106 -6.79 9.28 -12.12
C ILE A 106 -6.08 8.30 -11.18
N HIS A 107 -5.56 8.77 -10.05
CA HIS A 107 -4.93 7.93 -9.05
C HIS A 107 -5.89 6.82 -8.54
N SER A 108 -7.10 7.20 -8.16
CA SER A 108 -8.11 6.26 -7.64
C SER A 108 -8.55 5.22 -8.68
N GLU A 109 -8.75 5.64 -9.93
CA GLU A 109 -9.10 4.78 -11.06
C GLU A 109 -8.00 3.75 -11.33
N VAL A 110 -6.74 4.19 -11.38
CA VAL A 110 -5.58 3.31 -11.58
C VAL A 110 -5.46 2.30 -10.44
N VAL A 111 -5.58 2.76 -9.19
CA VAL A 111 -5.52 1.87 -8.01
C VAL A 111 -6.62 0.81 -8.06
N ALA A 112 -7.86 1.19 -8.40
CA ALA A 112 -8.96 0.24 -8.55
C ALA A 112 -8.69 -0.78 -9.65
N LYS A 113 -8.19 -0.33 -10.81
CA LYS A 113 -7.81 -1.17 -11.94
C LYS A 113 -6.75 -2.21 -11.55
N LEU A 114 -5.72 -1.80 -10.81
CA LEU A 114 -4.67 -2.70 -10.33
C LEU A 114 -5.19 -3.70 -9.27
N LYS A 115 -6.07 -3.26 -8.36
CA LYS A 115 -6.70 -4.15 -7.36
C LYS A 115 -7.52 -5.27 -7.99
N MET A 116 -8.33 -4.96 -9.02
CA MET A 116 -9.13 -5.97 -9.71
C MET A 116 -8.26 -7.07 -10.34
N ARG A 117 -7.07 -6.72 -10.84
CA ARG A 117 -6.12 -7.70 -11.40
C ARG A 117 -5.53 -8.63 -10.34
N LEU A 118 -5.45 -8.20 -9.09
CA LEU A 118 -4.99 -9.01 -7.97
C LEU A 118 -6.08 -9.92 -7.40
N SER A 119 -7.34 -9.48 -7.39
CA SER A 119 -8.47 -10.24 -6.81
C SER A 119 -9.14 -11.21 -7.78
N GLY A 120 -8.91 -11.06 -9.08
CA GLY A 120 -9.51 -11.87 -10.14
C GLY A 120 -8.73 -13.14 -10.51
N SER A 121 -7.94 -13.70 -9.59
CA SER A 121 -7.19 -14.94 -9.79
C SER A 121 -7.51 -15.99 -8.74
#